data_AF-A0A2V6ZY07-F1
#
_entry.id   AF-A0A2V6ZY07-F1
#
_cell.length_a   1.000
_cell.length_b   1.000
_cell.length_c   1.000
_cell.angle_alpha   90.00
_cell.angle_beta   90.00
_cell.angle_gamma   90.00
#
_symmetry.space_group_name_H-M   'P 1'
#
loop_
_entity.id
_entity.type
_entity.pdbx_description
1 polymer ?
#
loop_
_entity_poly.entity_id
_entity_poly.type
_entity_poly.pdbx_seq_one_letter_code
_entity_poly.pdbx_strand_id
1 'polypeptide(L)'
;MSVLVGHHGFFLTRCGAACSSTERSNDEQRPATGRVTVERHAERGLEILTAISEGRPLSQRALAQRLGVALGLTNLLLKRLARKGSIKIVEFPKKPAAGKRLRYLLTPKGIAEKSRLTYDHLAYSIHLYQRSRQTLRESLSQLFRTGVKRIVLYGTGEPAELAYLTLKEFGLEPVGVFSREPNGHFLGFPVRPVAELVGEDFDGLILAAFDRPEQHVAELARLNVPRDKILTLRQLTASVVAAEDVQ
;
A
#
# COMPACT_ATOMS: atom_id res chain seq x y z
N MET A 1 -66.08 -40.71 27.06
CA MET A 1 -65.39 -40.93 25.77
C MET A 1 -63.92 -41.17 26.05
N SER A 2 -63.32 -42.04 25.25
CA SER A 2 -62.18 -42.91 25.51
C SER A 2 -60.81 -42.29 25.85
N VAL A 3 -60.20 -42.84 26.91
CA VAL A 3 -58.90 -43.56 27.10
C VAL A 3 -57.52 -42.96 26.69
N LEU A 4 -56.54 -43.24 27.58
CA LEU A 4 -55.04 -43.36 27.52
C LEU A 4 -54.22 -42.10 27.88
N VAL A 5 -53.54 -41.97 29.04
CA VAL A 5 -52.55 -42.80 29.81
C VAL A 5 -51.17 -42.88 29.13
N GLY A 6 -50.09 -42.50 29.85
CA GLY A 6 -48.73 -42.93 29.50
C GLY A 6 -47.57 -42.16 30.14
N HIS A 7 -46.96 -42.76 31.15
CA HIS A 7 -45.88 -42.34 32.05
C HIS A 7 -44.43 -42.59 31.56
N HIS A 8 -43.44 -42.13 32.35
CA HIS A 8 -42.01 -42.52 32.44
C HIS A 8 -41.03 -41.91 31.41
N GLY A 9 -39.79 -41.55 31.74
CA GLY A 9 -38.97 -41.84 32.91
C GLY A 9 -37.79 -42.75 32.54
N PHE A 10 -36.59 -42.15 32.47
CA PHE A 10 -35.27 -42.70 32.86
C PHE A 10 -34.48 -43.69 31.96
N PHE A 11 -33.20 -43.31 31.77
CA PHE A 11 -31.94 -44.10 31.82
C PHE A 11 -31.19 -44.57 30.57
N LEU A 12 -29.85 -44.62 30.75
CA LEU A 12 -28.73 -45.16 29.94
C LEU A 12 -28.14 -44.16 28.92
N THR A 13 -26.83 -43.90 28.80
CA THR A 13 -25.62 -44.62 29.24
C THR A 13 -24.41 -43.66 29.21
N ARG A 14 -23.39 -43.96 30.02
CA ARG A 14 -22.08 -43.29 30.09
C ARG A 14 -21.09 -43.92 29.09
N CYS A 15 -20.05 -43.15 28.76
CA CYS A 15 -18.72 -43.50 28.22
C CYS A 15 -18.47 -43.47 26.69
N GLY A 16 -17.48 -42.66 26.29
CA GLY A 16 -16.60 -43.00 25.17
C GLY A 16 -16.09 -41.84 24.31
N ALA A 17 -14.81 -41.52 24.48
CA ALA A 17 -13.88 -40.99 23.47
C ALA A 17 -13.83 -39.48 23.14
N ALA A 18 -12.61 -38.98 23.35
CA ALA A 18 -12.00 -37.72 22.95
C ALA A 18 -12.39 -37.18 21.56
N CYS A 19 -12.54 -35.86 21.48
CA CYS A 19 -12.22 -35.09 20.28
C CYS A 19 -11.69 -33.70 20.71
N SER A 20 -10.36 -33.59 20.75
CA SER A 20 -9.63 -32.33 20.74
C SER A 20 -9.71 -31.74 19.34
N SER A 21 -10.73 -30.93 19.04
CA SER A 21 -10.79 -30.14 17.82
C SER A 21 -10.25 -28.74 18.09
N THR A 22 -8.96 -28.60 17.81
CA THR A 22 -8.22 -27.37 17.54
C THR A 22 -9.09 -26.35 16.81
N GLU A 23 -9.46 -25.25 17.48
CA GLU A 23 -9.93 -24.03 16.82
C GLU A 23 -8.75 -23.45 16.03
N ARG A 24 -8.60 -23.86 14.77
CA ARG A 24 -7.75 -23.14 13.81
C ARG A 24 -8.53 -21.92 13.35
N SER A 25 -8.04 -20.76 13.77
CA SER A 25 -8.32 -19.44 13.22
C SER A 25 -8.38 -19.46 11.69
N ASN A 26 -9.58 -19.27 11.16
CA ASN A 26 -9.85 -19.19 9.74
C ASN A 26 -9.71 -17.74 9.24
N ASP A 27 -8.52 -17.15 9.43
CA ASP A 27 -8.21 -15.75 9.08
C ASP A 27 -7.44 -15.61 7.75
N GLU A 28 -7.39 -16.69 6.96
CA GLU A 28 -6.64 -16.73 5.71
C GLU A 28 -7.60 -16.71 4.51
N GLN A 29 -7.27 -15.88 3.51
CA GLN A 29 -7.98 -15.66 2.24
C GLN A 29 -9.21 -14.71 2.25
N ARG A 30 -8.96 -13.43 2.56
CA ARG A 30 -9.78 -12.31 2.05
C ARG A 30 -9.14 -11.72 0.78
N PRO A 31 -9.87 -11.49 -0.32
CA PRO A 31 -9.28 -11.11 -1.61
C PRO A 31 -8.54 -9.76 -1.56
N ALA A 32 -7.36 -9.70 -2.17
CA ALA A 32 -6.45 -8.54 -2.17
C ALA A 32 -7.11 -7.23 -2.67
N THR A 33 -8.09 -7.33 -3.58
CA THR A 33 -8.90 -6.21 -4.08
C THR A 33 -9.73 -5.49 -3.01
N GLY A 34 -10.14 -6.21 -1.96
CA GLY A 34 -10.89 -5.64 -0.84
C GLY A 34 -10.04 -4.83 0.14
N ARG A 35 -8.75 -5.17 0.30
CA ARG A 35 -7.83 -4.42 1.17
C ARG A 35 -7.42 -3.08 0.55
N VAL A 36 -7.06 -3.08 -0.74
CA VAL A 36 -6.63 -1.88 -1.48
C VAL A 36 -7.73 -0.80 -1.54
N THR A 37 -9.00 -1.20 -1.64
CA THR A 37 -10.12 -0.25 -1.66
C THR A 37 -10.36 0.40 -0.30
N VAL A 38 -10.20 -0.35 0.79
CA VAL A 38 -10.34 0.16 2.17
C VAL A 38 -9.19 1.11 2.51
N GLU A 39 -7.95 0.77 2.13
CA GLU A 39 -6.74 1.59 2.32
C GLU A 39 -6.88 2.96 1.63
N ARG A 40 -7.24 2.97 0.34
CA ARG A 40 -7.47 4.21 -0.42
C ARG A 40 -8.56 5.09 0.15
N HIS A 41 -9.56 4.50 0.82
CA HIS A 41 -10.61 5.27 1.48
C HIS A 41 -10.13 5.90 2.79
N ALA A 42 -9.25 5.23 3.54
CA ALA A 42 -8.64 5.73 4.76
C ALA A 42 -7.66 6.88 4.46
N GLU A 43 -6.78 6.71 3.47
CA GLU A 43 -5.81 7.73 3.02
C GLU A 43 -6.51 9.02 2.58
N ARG A 44 -7.49 8.90 1.67
CA ARG A 44 -8.27 10.06 1.20
C ARG A 44 -9.03 10.72 2.35
N GLY A 45 -9.50 9.93 3.32
CA GLY A 45 -10.14 10.46 4.53
C GLY A 45 -9.16 11.28 5.37
N LEU A 46 -7.97 10.74 5.63
CA LEU A 46 -6.89 11.41 6.34
C LEU A 46 -6.48 12.71 5.63
N GLU A 47 -6.36 12.69 4.31
CA GLU A 47 -5.97 13.85 3.52
C GLU A 47 -7.04 14.96 3.57
N ILE A 48 -8.33 14.62 3.49
CA ILE A 48 -9.42 15.60 3.63
C ILE A 48 -9.41 16.22 5.04
N LEU A 49 -9.30 15.40 6.09
CA LEU A 49 -9.27 15.90 7.47
C LEU A 49 -8.04 16.79 7.71
N THR A 50 -6.90 16.44 7.11
CA THR A 50 -5.67 17.24 7.15
C THR A 50 -5.86 18.58 6.45
N ALA A 51 -6.39 18.58 5.23
CA ALA A 51 -6.67 19.81 4.48
C ALA A 51 -7.61 20.75 5.25
N ILE A 52 -8.66 20.22 5.88
CA ILE A 52 -9.59 21.03 6.70
C ILE A 52 -8.88 21.58 7.95
N SER A 53 -8.00 20.81 8.58
CA SER A 53 -7.27 21.24 9.77
C SER A 53 -6.28 22.39 9.53
N GLU A 54 -5.82 22.59 8.29
CA GLU A 54 -4.94 23.71 7.91
C GLU A 54 -5.64 25.07 7.98
N GLY A 55 -6.97 25.10 8.17
CA GLY A 55 -7.74 26.33 8.38
C GLY A 55 -7.90 27.22 7.14
N ARG A 56 -7.34 26.82 6.00
CA ARG A 56 -7.44 27.55 4.72
C ARG A 56 -8.84 27.39 4.12
N PRO A 57 -9.42 28.42 3.48
CA PRO A 57 -10.66 28.27 2.72
C PRO A 57 -10.49 27.24 1.59
N LEU A 58 -11.29 26.18 1.61
CA LEU A 58 -11.21 25.09 0.63
C LEU A 58 -12.51 25.00 -0.17
N SER A 59 -12.40 25.05 -1.50
CA SER A 59 -13.48 24.67 -2.39
C SER A 59 -13.44 23.17 -2.67
N GLN A 60 -14.58 22.58 -3.06
CA GLN A 60 -14.62 21.18 -3.48
C GLN A 60 -13.70 20.92 -4.70
N ARG A 61 -13.56 21.90 -5.60
CA ARG A 61 -12.68 21.80 -6.77
C ARG A 61 -11.20 21.80 -6.37
N ALA A 62 -10.81 22.65 -5.44
CA ALA A 62 -9.46 22.67 -4.89
C ALA A 62 -9.13 21.35 -4.18
N LEU A 63 -10.08 20.81 -3.41
CA LEU A 63 -9.90 19.52 -2.74
C LEU A 63 -9.83 18.35 -3.74
N ALA A 64 -10.62 18.39 -4.82
CA ALA A 64 -10.58 17.39 -5.88
C ALA A 64 -9.22 17.37 -6.60
N GLN A 65 -8.66 18.54 -6.90
CA GLN A 65 -7.32 18.67 -7.48
C GLN A 65 -6.25 18.11 -6.55
N ARG A 66 -6.31 18.47 -5.26
CA ARG A 66 -5.37 17.97 -4.25
C ARG A 66 -5.41 16.45 -4.12
N LEU A 67 -6.61 15.87 -4.06
CA LEU A 67 -6.82 14.42 -3.95
C LEU A 67 -6.56 13.65 -5.27
N GLY A 68 -6.39 14.33 -6.40
CA GLY A 68 -6.28 13.69 -7.73
C GLY A 68 -7.54 12.90 -8.14
N VAL A 69 -8.74 13.34 -7.72
CA VAL A 69 -10.00 12.63 -8.02
C VAL A 69 -11.07 13.55 -8.61
N ALA A 70 -12.09 12.96 -9.23
CA ALA A 70 -13.24 13.71 -9.74
C ALA A 70 -13.98 14.47 -8.61
N LEU A 71 -14.57 15.62 -8.98
CA LEU A 71 -15.35 16.46 -8.07
C LEU A 71 -16.49 15.70 -7.39
N GLY A 72 -17.17 14.81 -8.12
CA GLY A 72 -18.26 13.98 -7.59
C GLY A 72 -17.80 13.05 -6.47
N LEU A 73 -16.63 12.41 -6.62
CA LEU A 73 -16.06 11.55 -5.58
C LEU A 73 -15.66 12.38 -4.36
N THR A 74 -15.09 13.57 -4.58
CA THR A 74 -14.76 14.51 -3.49
C THR A 74 -16.00 14.88 -2.68
N ASN A 75 -17.11 15.23 -3.35
CA ASN A 75 -18.37 15.54 -2.69
C ASN A 75 -18.93 14.34 -1.91
N LEU A 76 -18.84 13.13 -2.47
CA LEU A 76 -19.25 11.89 -1.79
C LEU A 76 -18.44 11.66 -0.51
N LEU A 77 -17.12 11.81 -0.57
CA LEU A 77 -16.22 11.65 0.57
C LEU A 77 -16.51 12.70 1.67
N LEU A 78 -16.70 13.96 1.30
CA LEU A 78 -17.09 15.03 2.23
C LEU A 78 -18.43 14.70 2.92
N LYS A 79 -19.45 14.31 2.16
CA LYS A 79 -20.76 13.90 2.71
C LYS A 79 -20.64 12.67 3.62
N ARG A 80 -19.72 11.74 3.33
CA ARG A 80 -19.45 10.58 4.18
C ARG A 80 -18.80 11.00 5.50
N LEU A 81 -17.78 11.86 5.47
CA LEU A 81 -17.14 12.39 6.67
C LEU A 81 -18.10 13.22 7.53
N ALA A 82 -19.00 13.98 6.90
CA ALA A 82 -20.04 14.73 7.60
C ALA A 82 -21.03 13.80 8.30
N ARG A 83 -21.51 12.75 7.60
CA ARG A 83 -22.39 11.71 8.17
C ARG A 83 -21.74 10.96 9.33
N LYS A 84 -20.43 10.72 9.26
CA LYS A 84 -19.64 10.13 10.36
C LYS A 84 -19.45 11.08 11.55
N GLY A 85 -19.79 12.36 11.40
CA GLY A 85 -19.61 13.40 12.41
C GLY A 85 -18.17 13.91 12.52
N SER A 86 -17.29 13.57 11.56
CA SER A 86 -15.89 14.01 11.56
C SER A 86 -15.75 15.47 11.11
N ILE A 87 -16.67 15.96 10.29
CA ILE A 87 -16.67 17.34 9.82
C ILE A 87 -18.05 17.97 9.95
N LYS A 88 -18.08 19.29 10.13
CA LYS A 88 -19.28 20.12 10.03
C LYS A 88 -19.19 20.97 8.76
N ILE A 89 -20.28 21.00 8.00
CA ILE A 89 -20.42 21.85 6.80
C ILE A 89 -21.20 23.10 7.23
N VAL A 90 -20.62 24.28 7.01
CA VAL A 90 -21.20 25.56 7.41
C VAL A 90 -21.28 26.46 6.19
N GLU A 91 -22.41 27.14 5.99
CA GLU A 91 -22.54 28.14 4.93
C GLU A 91 -21.83 29.43 5.33
N PHE A 92 -21.27 30.15 4.35
CA PHE A 92 -20.70 31.46 4.65
C PHE A 92 -21.81 32.46 5.01
N PRO A 93 -21.65 33.24 6.10
CA PRO A 93 -22.68 34.18 6.54
C PRO A 93 -22.91 35.38 5.60
N LYS A 94 -21.98 35.66 4.67
CA LYS A 94 -22.16 36.64 3.60
C LYS A 94 -21.88 35.96 2.27
N LYS A 95 -22.78 36.12 1.29
CA LYS A 95 -22.53 35.69 -0.10
C LYS A 95 -21.31 36.48 -0.62
N PRO A 96 -20.14 35.85 -0.85
CA PRO A 96 -19.09 36.53 -1.59
C PRO A 96 -19.57 36.69 -3.05
N ALA A 97 -19.04 37.70 -3.75
CA ALA A 97 -19.38 38.03 -5.14
C ALA A 97 -19.22 36.85 -6.15
N ALA A 98 -18.64 35.73 -5.71
CA ALA A 98 -18.49 34.48 -6.45
C ALA A 98 -19.06 33.28 -5.67
N GLY A 99 -20.39 33.12 -5.68
CA GLY A 99 -21.10 31.87 -5.35
C GLY A 99 -21.19 31.46 -3.87
N LYS A 100 -22.06 30.46 -3.59
CA LYS A 100 -22.23 29.83 -2.27
C LYS A 100 -20.96 29.07 -1.88
N ARG A 101 -20.01 29.73 -1.22
CA ARG A 101 -18.87 29.02 -0.60
C ARG A 101 -19.40 28.27 0.63
N LEU A 102 -18.91 27.05 0.84
CA LEU A 102 -19.14 26.25 2.05
C LEU A 102 -17.83 26.23 2.85
N ARG A 103 -17.90 26.32 4.17
CA ARG A 103 -16.77 26.14 5.08
C ARG A 103 -16.86 24.76 5.71
N TYR A 104 -15.76 24.04 5.70
CA TYR A 104 -15.62 22.77 6.40
C TYR A 104 -14.89 23.01 7.72
N LEU A 105 -15.40 22.44 8.80
CA LEU A 105 -14.79 22.51 10.13
C LEU A 105 -14.59 21.11 10.69
N LEU A 106 -13.44 20.85 11.31
CA LEU A 106 -13.26 19.63 12.09
C LEU A 106 -14.11 19.68 13.36
N THR A 107 -14.72 18.55 13.71
CA THR A 107 -15.33 18.34 15.02
C THR A 107 -14.29 17.72 15.97
N PRO A 108 -14.53 17.68 17.29
CA PRO A 108 -13.68 16.90 18.21
C PRO A 108 -13.53 15.43 17.78
N LYS A 109 -14.61 14.82 17.27
CA LYS A 109 -14.59 13.48 16.68
C LYS A 109 -13.72 13.41 15.43
N GLY A 110 -13.71 14.45 14.60
CA GLY A 110 -12.84 14.56 13.43
C GLY A 110 -11.36 14.67 13.77
N ILE A 111 -11.02 15.37 14.86
CA ILE A 111 -9.65 15.46 15.36
C ILE A 111 -9.19 14.09 15.86
N ALA A 112 -10.03 13.38 16.62
CA ALA A 112 -9.75 12.02 17.08
C ALA A 112 -9.57 11.05 15.89
N GLU A 113 -10.46 11.10 14.90
CA GLU A 113 -10.37 10.24 13.71
C GLU A 113 -9.15 10.57 12.85
N LYS A 114 -8.80 11.85 12.68
CA LYS A 114 -7.56 12.25 12.00
C LYS A 114 -6.35 11.65 12.70
N SER A 115 -6.31 11.74 14.03
CA SER A 115 -5.20 11.21 14.83
C SER A 115 -5.10 9.69 14.70
N ARG A 116 -6.23 8.98 14.78
CA ARG A 116 -6.29 7.53 14.57
C ARG A 116 -5.80 7.12 13.18
N LEU A 117 -6.31 7.76 12.13
CA LEU A 117 -5.88 7.49 10.75
C LEU A 117 -4.40 7.82 10.51
N THR A 118 -3.88 8.87 11.16
CA THR A 118 -2.45 9.23 11.09
C THR A 118 -1.60 8.14 11.73
N TYR A 119 -2.00 7.65 12.91
CA TYR A 119 -1.34 6.55 13.59
C TYR A 119 -1.34 5.27 12.75
N ASP A 120 -2.51 4.88 12.24
CA ASP A 120 -2.65 3.68 11.39
C ASP A 120 -1.76 3.78 10.14
N HIS A 121 -1.73 4.95 9.50
CA HIS A 121 -0.89 5.19 8.33
C HIS A 121 0.60 5.07 8.68
N LEU A 122 1.05 5.70 9.78
CA LEU A 122 2.45 5.60 10.21
C LEU A 122 2.85 4.17 10.56
N ALA A 123 2.00 3.46 11.32
CA ALA A 123 2.25 2.07 11.68
C ALA A 123 2.37 1.17 10.44
N TYR A 124 1.48 1.38 9.46
CA TYR A 124 1.55 0.70 8.17
C TYR A 124 2.85 1.01 7.43
N SER A 125 3.22 2.29 7.29
CA SER A 125 4.43 2.71 6.58
C SER A 125 5.70 2.12 7.21
N ILE A 126 5.79 2.10 8.55
CA ILE A 126 6.93 1.47 9.26
C ILE A 126 6.98 -0.03 8.96
N HIS A 127 5.85 -0.72 9.04
CA HIS A 127 5.79 -2.15 8.76
C HIS A 127 6.18 -2.46 7.31
N LEU A 128 5.70 -1.66 6.35
CA LEU A 128 6.05 -1.77 4.94
C LEU A 128 7.55 -1.59 4.73
N TYR A 129 8.14 -0.53 5.32
CA TYR A 129 9.58 -0.28 5.25
C TYR A 129 10.39 -1.47 5.80
N GLN A 130 10.04 -1.96 7.00
CA GLN A 130 10.73 -3.09 7.63
C GLN A 130 10.64 -4.36 6.78
N ARG A 131 9.44 -4.68 6.28
CA ARG A 131 9.21 -5.84 5.42
C ARG A 131 9.99 -5.75 4.12
N SER A 132 10.01 -4.57 3.49
CA SER A 132 10.71 -4.34 2.24
C SER A 132 12.23 -4.46 2.41
N ARG A 133 12.77 -3.88 3.48
CA ARG A 133 14.20 -4.04 3.82
C ARG A 133 14.54 -5.51 4.06
N GLN A 134 13.73 -6.24 4.82
CA GLN A 134 13.97 -7.66 5.09
C GLN A 134 13.96 -8.49 3.79
N THR A 135 12.96 -8.26 2.93
CA THR A 135 12.85 -8.92 1.61
C THR A 135 14.11 -8.68 0.77
N LEU A 136 14.56 -7.42 0.68
CA LEU A 136 15.75 -7.10 -0.08
C LEU A 136 17.02 -7.71 0.51
N ARG A 137 17.18 -7.69 1.84
CA ARG A 137 18.33 -8.31 2.54
C ARG A 137 18.41 -9.81 2.24
N GLU A 138 17.29 -10.51 2.25
CA GLU A 138 17.22 -11.94 1.91
C GLU A 138 17.65 -12.20 0.46
N SER A 139 17.13 -11.42 -0.49
CA SER A 139 17.51 -11.52 -1.90
C SER A 139 19.00 -11.23 -2.14
N LEU A 140 19.54 -10.17 -1.54
CA LEU A 140 20.95 -9.82 -1.66
C LEU A 140 21.86 -10.88 -1.03
N SER A 141 21.46 -11.46 0.10
CA SER A 141 22.24 -12.52 0.75
C SER A 141 22.36 -13.76 -0.14
N GLN A 142 21.34 -14.08 -0.94
CA GLN A 142 21.39 -15.18 -1.91
C GLN A 142 22.33 -14.86 -3.08
N LEU A 143 22.24 -13.65 -3.65
CA LEU A 143 23.10 -13.23 -4.76
C LEU A 143 24.57 -13.05 -4.37
N PHE A 144 24.84 -12.65 -3.13
CA PHE A 144 26.22 -12.53 -2.67
C PHE A 144 26.95 -13.89 -2.70
N ARG A 145 26.23 -14.99 -2.46
CA ARG A 145 26.78 -16.35 -2.54
C ARG A 145 27.10 -16.77 -3.97
N THR A 146 26.51 -16.11 -4.98
CA THR A 146 26.75 -16.37 -6.40
C THR A 146 27.76 -15.41 -7.03
N GLY A 147 28.35 -14.48 -6.25
CA GLY A 147 29.44 -13.61 -6.69
C GLY A 147 29.02 -12.37 -7.48
N VAL A 148 27.73 -12.02 -7.46
CA VAL A 148 27.16 -10.81 -8.07
C VAL A 148 27.76 -9.56 -7.43
N LYS A 149 28.28 -8.63 -8.24
CA LYS A 149 28.92 -7.38 -7.76
C LYS A 149 28.34 -6.12 -8.39
N ARG A 150 27.76 -6.22 -9.58
CA ARG A 150 27.30 -5.06 -10.35
C ARG A 150 25.79 -4.95 -10.27
N ILE A 151 25.33 -4.13 -9.34
CA ILE A 151 23.90 -3.92 -9.11
C ILE A 151 23.51 -2.54 -9.64
N VAL A 152 22.39 -2.46 -10.36
CA VAL A 152 21.78 -1.19 -10.76
C VAL A 152 20.50 -0.94 -9.96
N LEU A 153 20.16 0.32 -9.73
CA LEU A 153 18.89 0.72 -9.11
C LEU A 153 17.95 1.28 -10.18
N TYR A 154 16.68 0.87 -10.13
CA TYR A 154 15.61 1.51 -10.87
C TYR A 154 14.64 2.19 -9.90
N GLY A 155 14.50 3.51 -10.04
CA GLY A 155 13.73 4.39 -9.16
C GLY A 155 14.62 5.33 -8.34
N THR A 156 14.04 6.44 -7.88
CA THR A 156 14.75 7.51 -7.18
C THR A 156 14.03 8.02 -5.92
N GLY A 157 12.94 7.36 -5.51
CA GLY A 157 12.17 7.74 -4.33
C GLY A 157 12.66 7.07 -3.04
N GLU A 158 11.87 7.19 -1.98
CA GLU A 158 12.09 6.53 -0.69
C GLU A 158 12.43 5.03 -0.77
N PRO A 159 11.77 4.20 -1.63
CA PRO A 159 12.17 2.80 -1.75
C PRO A 159 13.59 2.63 -2.31
N ALA A 160 14.07 3.56 -3.15
CA ALA A 160 15.43 3.54 -3.69
C ALA A 160 16.45 3.91 -2.63
N GLU A 161 16.12 4.83 -1.72
CA GLU A 161 16.96 5.16 -0.56
C GLU A 161 17.11 3.95 0.36
N LEU A 162 16.01 3.25 0.66
CA LEU A 162 16.04 1.98 1.39
C LEU A 162 16.94 0.97 0.67
N ALA A 163 16.80 0.81 -0.64
CA ALA A 163 17.60 -0.11 -1.43
C ALA A 163 19.08 0.23 -1.37
N TYR A 164 19.43 1.51 -1.53
CA TYR A 164 20.80 2.01 -1.45
C TYR A 164 21.43 1.77 -0.07
N LEU A 165 20.72 2.12 1.01
CA LEU A 165 21.21 1.86 2.37
C LEU A 165 21.41 0.37 2.62
N THR A 166 20.50 -0.46 2.11
CA THR A 166 20.62 -1.91 2.22
C THR A 166 21.82 -2.42 1.43
N LEU A 167 22.11 -1.92 0.23
CA LEU A 167 23.32 -2.27 -0.52
C LEU A 167 24.60 -1.90 0.25
N LYS A 168 24.63 -0.71 0.84
CA LYS A 168 25.78 -0.24 1.64
C LYS A 168 26.05 -1.13 2.85
N GLU A 169 25.02 -1.69 3.48
CA GLU A 169 25.18 -2.67 4.57
C GLU A 169 25.92 -3.94 4.13
N PHE A 170 25.86 -4.29 2.85
CA PHE A 170 26.62 -5.41 2.25
C PHE A 170 27.94 -4.96 1.60
N GLY A 171 28.34 -3.69 1.79
CA GLY A 171 29.55 -3.12 1.20
C GLY A 171 29.46 -2.94 -0.32
N LEU A 172 28.25 -2.84 -0.87
CA LEU A 172 28.01 -2.64 -2.30
C LEU A 172 27.59 -1.21 -2.60
N GLU A 173 27.90 -0.78 -3.82
CA GLU A 173 27.39 0.47 -4.40
C GLU A 173 26.72 0.16 -5.73
N PRO A 174 25.66 0.90 -6.10
CA PRO A 174 25.07 0.73 -7.41
C PRO A 174 26.02 1.24 -8.50
N VAL A 175 26.14 0.49 -9.59
CA VAL A 175 26.92 0.92 -10.77
C VAL A 175 26.15 1.92 -11.64
N GLY A 176 24.84 2.03 -11.43
CA GLY A 176 23.99 3.00 -12.11
C GLY A 176 22.62 3.13 -11.46
N VAL A 177 22.02 4.31 -11.62
CA VAL A 177 20.66 4.61 -11.17
C VAL A 177 19.84 5.05 -12.37
N PHE A 178 18.68 4.42 -12.54
CA PHE A 178 17.81 4.61 -13.70
C PHE A 178 16.41 5.00 -13.28
N SER A 179 15.74 5.80 -14.09
CA SER A 179 14.34 6.17 -13.89
C SER A 179 13.64 6.32 -15.23
N ARG A 180 12.31 6.18 -15.21
CA ARG A 180 11.45 6.51 -16.35
C ARG A 180 11.43 8.01 -16.64
N GLU A 181 11.44 8.80 -15.58
CA GLU A 181 11.54 10.26 -15.63
C GLU A 181 12.87 10.64 -14.99
N PRO A 182 13.99 10.53 -15.73
CA PRO A 182 15.30 10.84 -15.20
C PRO A 182 15.38 12.32 -14.88
N ASN A 183 15.71 12.64 -13.63
CA ASN A 183 15.86 14.02 -13.20
C ASN A 183 16.99 14.13 -12.16
N GLY A 184 17.97 14.98 -12.45
CA GLY A 184 19.05 15.32 -11.54
C GLY A 184 19.88 14.12 -11.08
N HIS A 185 20.08 14.03 -9.76
CA HIS A 185 20.94 13.06 -9.12
C HIS A 185 20.19 12.35 -7.99
N PHE A 186 20.55 11.11 -7.73
CA PHE A 186 20.09 10.31 -6.60
C PHE A 186 21.29 9.95 -5.73
N LEU A 187 21.37 10.50 -4.51
CA LEU A 187 22.46 10.24 -3.56
C LEU A 187 23.87 10.35 -4.16
N GLY A 188 24.07 11.31 -5.06
CA GLY A 188 25.35 11.57 -5.75
C GLY A 188 25.51 10.85 -7.09
N PHE A 189 24.62 9.93 -7.45
CA PHE A 189 24.62 9.23 -8.73
C PHE A 189 23.77 9.98 -9.77
N PRO A 190 24.26 10.17 -11.01
CA PRO A 190 23.43 10.71 -12.08
C PRO A 190 22.29 9.75 -12.40
N VAL A 191 21.05 10.27 -12.50
CA VAL A 191 19.88 9.47 -12.84
C VAL A 191 19.74 9.39 -14.35
N ARG A 192 19.78 8.17 -14.88
CA ARG A 192 19.77 7.92 -16.33
C ARG A 192 18.41 7.40 -16.82
N PRO A 193 18.05 7.65 -18.08
CA PRO A 193 16.87 7.05 -18.70
C PRO A 193 16.93 5.53 -18.66
N VAL A 194 15.81 4.88 -18.35
CA VAL A 194 15.70 3.40 -18.35
C VAL A 194 16.14 2.73 -19.65
N ALA A 195 16.00 3.41 -20.79
CA ALA A 195 16.42 2.91 -22.10
C ALA A 195 17.93 2.62 -22.19
N GLU A 196 18.75 3.28 -21.36
CA GLU A 196 20.20 3.07 -21.34
C GLU A 196 20.61 1.76 -20.65
N LEU A 197 19.69 1.07 -19.94
CA LEU A 197 19.95 -0.24 -19.32
C LEU A 197 20.40 -1.30 -20.33
N VAL A 198 19.99 -1.20 -21.60
CA VAL A 198 20.31 -2.18 -22.65
C VAL A 198 21.82 -2.24 -22.93
N GLY A 199 22.54 -1.14 -22.71
CA GLY A 199 23.99 -1.06 -22.93
C GLY A 199 24.84 -1.27 -21.67
N GLU A 200 24.21 -1.55 -20.53
CA GLU A 200 24.87 -1.61 -19.24
C GLU A 200 25.13 -3.04 -18.79
N ASP A 201 26.35 -3.30 -18.30
CA ASP A 201 26.74 -4.62 -17.83
C ASP A 201 26.48 -4.73 -16.33
N PHE A 202 25.38 -5.40 -15.98
CA PHE A 202 24.97 -5.61 -14.61
C PHE A 202 24.56 -7.07 -14.34
N ASP A 203 24.76 -7.46 -13.09
CA ASP A 203 24.46 -8.79 -12.58
C ASP A 203 23.07 -8.84 -11.95
N GLY A 204 22.58 -7.71 -11.42
CA GLY A 204 21.24 -7.58 -10.86
C GLY A 204 20.69 -6.15 -10.93
N LEU A 205 19.38 -6.03 -10.99
CA LEU A 205 18.63 -4.78 -10.97
C LEU A 205 17.69 -4.77 -9.78
N ILE A 206 17.81 -3.80 -8.88
CA ILE A 206 16.81 -3.59 -7.83
C ILE A 206 15.73 -2.66 -8.35
N LEU A 207 14.52 -3.18 -8.47
CA LEU A 207 13.32 -2.42 -8.72
C LEU A 207 12.84 -1.78 -7.40
N ALA A 208 13.16 -0.51 -7.22
CA ALA A 208 12.87 0.22 -6.01
C ALA A 208 11.46 0.83 -6.02
N ALA A 209 10.46 -0.02 -5.81
CA ALA A 209 9.05 0.37 -5.68
C ALA A 209 8.36 -0.39 -4.54
N PHE A 210 7.61 0.30 -3.69
CA PHE A 210 6.78 -0.31 -2.64
C PHE A 210 5.47 -0.89 -3.18
N ASP A 211 4.90 -0.24 -4.20
CA ASP A 211 3.61 -0.60 -4.79
C ASP A 211 3.74 -1.02 -6.25
N ARG A 212 2.93 -2.02 -6.63
CA ARG A 212 2.71 -2.46 -8.02
C ARG A 212 4.01 -2.75 -8.79
N PRO A 213 4.85 -3.68 -8.31
CA PRO A 213 6.05 -4.06 -9.05
C PRO A 213 5.70 -4.58 -10.44
N GLU A 214 4.53 -5.19 -10.64
CA GLU A 214 4.12 -5.86 -11.89
C GLU A 214 4.14 -4.92 -13.11
N GLN A 215 3.74 -3.65 -12.93
CA GLN A 215 3.74 -2.67 -14.02
C GLN A 215 5.15 -2.32 -14.49
N HIS A 216 6.07 -2.13 -13.54
CA HIS A 216 7.47 -1.81 -13.82
C HIS A 216 8.21 -3.04 -14.33
N VAL A 217 7.90 -4.22 -13.79
CA VAL A 217 8.38 -5.53 -14.22
C VAL A 217 8.01 -5.78 -15.69
N ALA A 218 6.77 -5.47 -16.12
CA ALA A 218 6.36 -5.58 -17.52
C ALA A 218 7.11 -4.58 -18.45
N GLU A 219 7.41 -3.38 -17.97
CA GLU A 219 8.22 -2.40 -18.72
C GLU A 219 9.66 -2.88 -18.90
N LEU A 220 10.31 -3.36 -17.83
CA LEU A 220 11.66 -3.90 -17.88
C LEU A 220 11.78 -5.12 -18.79
N ALA A 221 10.74 -5.95 -18.85
CA ALA A 221 10.68 -7.08 -19.78
C ALA A 221 10.71 -6.64 -21.25
N ARG A 222 10.05 -5.52 -21.59
CA ARG A 222 10.09 -4.94 -22.96
C ARG A 222 11.46 -4.38 -23.33
N LEU A 223 12.32 -4.12 -22.35
CA LEU A 223 13.71 -3.70 -22.52
C LEU A 223 14.67 -4.89 -22.45
N ASN A 224 14.16 -6.13 -22.53
CA ASN A 224 14.93 -7.37 -22.51
C ASN A 224 15.74 -7.57 -21.22
N VAL A 225 15.33 -6.97 -20.10
CA VAL A 225 15.95 -7.25 -18.79
C VAL A 225 15.49 -8.64 -18.30
N PRO A 226 16.41 -9.59 -18.07
CA PRO A 226 16.06 -10.93 -17.59
C PRO A 226 15.40 -10.88 -16.21
N ARG A 227 14.30 -11.64 -16.04
CA ARG A 227 13.50 -11.67 -14.80
C ARG A 227 14.31 -12.10 -13.58
N ASP A 228 15.19 -13.07 -13.75
CA ASP A 228 16.09 -13.61 -12.74
C ASP A 228 17.10 -12.57 -12.21
N LYS A 229 17.38 -11.52 -12.99
CA LYS A 229 18.18 -10.38 -12.56
C LYS A 229 17.38 -9.32 -11.79
N ILE A 230 16.04 -9.36 -11.79
CA ILE A 230 15.20 -8.33 -11.17
C ILE A 230 14.91 -8.68 -9.71
N LEU A 231 15.40 -7.84 -8.81
CA LEU A 231 15.13 -7.90 -7.38
C LEU A 231 14.06 -6.88 -7.02
N THR A 232 13.03 -7.32 -6.30
CA THR A 232 11.93 -6.45 -5.88
C THR A 232 11.95 -6.25 -4.36
N LEU A 233 11.48 -5.08 -3.90
CA LEU A 233 11.33 -4.80 -2.46
C LEU A 233 10.12 -5.50 -1.82
N ARG A 234 9.41 -6.33 -2.58
CA ARG A 234 8.28 -7.11 -2.15
C ARG A 234 8.30 -8.43 -2.89
N GLN A 235 8.03 -9.52 -2.19
CA GLN A 235 7.91 -10.84 -2.83
C GLN A 235 6.78 -10.80 -3.88
N LEU A 236 7.11 -11.17 -5.12
CA LEU A 236 6.12 -11.39 -6.17
C LEU A 236 5.29 -12.63 -5.81
N THR A 237 3.97 -12.49 -5.74
CA THR A 237 3.09 -13.64 -5.46
C THR A 237 3.12 -14.62 -6.64
N ALA A 238 3.22 -15.92 -6.34
CA ALA A 238 3.38 -17.02 -7.30
C ALA A 238 2.32 -17.06 -8.43
N SER A 239 1.15 -16.44 -8.24
CA SER A 239 0.09 -16.36 -9.26
C SER A 239 0.45 -15.51 -10.49
N VAL A 240 1.50 -14.69 -10.42
CA VAL A 240 2.02 -13.92 -11.59
C VAL A 240 3.05 -14.73 -12.37
N VAL A 241 3.72 -15.69 -11.72
CA VAL A 241 4.75 -16.54 -12.34
C VAL A 241 4.13 -17.47 -13.39
N ALA A 242 2.93 -18.00 -13.12
CA ALA A 242 2.26 -18.95 -14.01
C ALA A 242 1.61 -18.32 -15.26
N ALA A 243 1.56 -16.99 -15.38
CA ALA A 243 0.92 -16.32 -16.51
C ALA A 243 1.88 -16.02 -17.67
N GLU A 244 3.19 -16.17 -17.48
CA GLU A 244 4.22 -15.93 -18.51
C GLU A 244 4.84 -17.25 -19.05
N ASP A 245 4.58 -18.41 -18.42
CA ASP A 245 5.02 -19.73 -18.90
C ASP A 245 4.07 -20.39 -19.92
N VAL A 246 3.06 -19.65 -20.40
CA VAL A 246 2.17 -20.08 -21.50
C VAL A 246 2.36 -19.14 -22.68
N GLN A 247 3.52 -19.25 -23.33
CA GLN A 247 3.73 -18.84 -24.72
C GLN A 247 4.43 -19.96 -25.47
#